data_AF-A0A760JIC3-F1
#
_entry.id   AF-A0A760JIC3-F1
#
_cell.length_a   1.000
_cell.length_b   1.000
_cell.length_c   1.000
_cell.angle_alpha   90.00
_cell.angle_beta   90.00
_cell.angle_gamma   90.00
#
_symmetry.space_group_name_H-M   'P 1'
#
loop_
_entity.id
_entity.type
_entity.pdbx_description
1 polymer ?
#
loop_
_entity_poly.entity_id
_entity_poly.type
_entity_poly.pdbx_seq_one_letter_code
_entity_poly.pdbx_strand_id
1 'polypeptide(L)'
;MILPPMGIPGVCPAHRRPWTSEEDELLIKLHGKKTAAEIAKLLPAPGRSVSAVKTRQQDLRERFPELISYIHHPWTQEHDNFLRKNRHTMTAEEIGNRLTPRRTEVSVSCRAARLGISLYKCGDNLPRTRHKDKDVIFIRELRDSSDLTFKEIGGKFGLSKDMAVWLYHHRLTADYAIARELLP
;
A
#
# COMPACT_ATOMS: atom_id res chain seq x y z
N MET A 1 -15.82 19.11 -40.07
CA MET A 1 -14.52 18.44 -40.26
C MET A 1 -14.76 16.96 -40.45
N ILE A 2 -14.43 16.42 -41.62
CA ILE A 2 -14.55 14.98 -41.90
C ILE A 2 -13.17 14.37 -41.58
N LEU A 3 -13.10 13.54 -40.54
CA LEU A 3 -11.86 12.82 -40.25
C LEU A 3 -11.62 11.79 -41.37
N PRO A 4 -10.40 11.69 -41.90
CA PRO A 4 -10.08 10.63 -42.85
C PRO A 4 -10.26 9.26 -42.18
N PRO A 5 -10.62 8.22 -42.96
CA PRO A 5 -10.78 6.87 -42.43
C PRO A 5 -9.48 6.43 -41.74
N MET A 6 -9.59 6.07 -40.45
CA MET A 6 -8.46 5.61 -39.67
C MET A 6 -8.13 4.16 -40.04
N GLY A 7 -6.90 3.92 -40.49
CA GLY A 7 -6.38 2.59 -40.82
C GLY A 7 -6.44 2.26 -42.31
N ILE A 8 -5.84 1.13 -42.69
CA ILE A 8 -5.82 0.62 -44.06
C ILE A 8 -6.99 -0.37 -44.21
N PRO A 9 -7.92 -0.18 -45.17
CA PRO A 9 -9.01 -1.13 -45.41
C PRO A 9 -8.48 -2.56 -45.62
N GLY A 10 -9.06 -3.53 -44.90
CA GLY A 10 -8.65 -4.93 -44.95
C GLY A 10 -7.49 -5.32 -44.02
N VAL A 11 -6.82 -4.35 -43.39
CA VAL A 11 -5.76 -4.62 -42.41
C VAL A 11 -6.27 -4.30 -41.01
N CYS A 12 -6.29 -5.30 -40.14
CA CYS A 12 -6.65 -5.08 -38.74
C CYS A 12 -5.63 -4.11 -38.10
N PRO A 13 -6.06 -3.03 -37.43
CA PRO A 13 -5.15 -2.12 -36.75
C PRO A 13 -4.22 -2.90 -35.83
N ALA A 14 -2.94 -2.50 -35.73
CA ALA A 14 -1.95 -3.23 -34.93
C ALA A 14 -2.40 -3.49 -33.47
N HIS A 15 -3.20 -2.58 -32.90
CA HIS A 15 -3.77 -2.70 -31.55
C HIS A 15 -4.99 -3.64 -31.44
N ARG A 16 -5.57 -4.10 -32.56
CA ARG A 16 -6.72 -5.04 -32.63
C ARG A 16 -6.35 -6.42 -33.20
N ARG A 17 -5.05 -6.73 -33.31
CA ARG A 17 -4.56 -8.02 -33.80
C ARG A 17 -5.18 -9.20 -33.01
N PRO A 18 -5.67 -10.27 -33.67
CA PRO A 18 -6.22 -11.44 -32.99
C PRO A 18 -5.15 -12.17 -32.17
N TRP A 19 -5.57 -12.88 -31.11
CA TRP A 19 -4.71 -13.75 -30.30
C TRP A 19 -4.49 -15.08 -31.00
N THR A 20 -3.25 -15.59 -31.00
CA THR A 20 -2.92 -16.91 -31.56
C THR A 20 -2.96 -17.99 -30.48
N SER A 21 -3.09 -19.25 -30.90
CA SER A 21 -3.11 -20.39 -29.97
C SER A 21 -1.82 -20.49 -29.15
N GLU A 22 -0.66 -20.15 -29.74
CA GLU A 22 0.62 -20.16 -29.05
C GLU A 22 0.69 -19.07 -27.96
N GLU A 23 0.08 -17.89 -28.21
CA GLU A 23 -0.03 -16.84 -27.21
C GLU A 23 -0.92 -17.29 -26.05
N ASP A 24 -2.04 -17.96 -26.33
CA ASP A 24 -2.95 -18.48 -25.30
C ASP A 24 -2.32 -19.61 -24.47
N GLU A 25 -1.63 -20.56 -25.11
CA GLU A 25 -0.89 -21.62 -24.44
C GLU A 25 0.17 -21.04 -23.49
N LEU A 26 0.88 -19.98 -23.92
CA LEU A 26 1.83 -19.29 -23.07
C LEU A 26 1.15 -18.63 -21.85
N LEU A 27 -0.01 -17.99 -22.06
CA LEU A 27 -0.78 -17.37 -20.98
C LEU A 27 -1.23 -18.40 -19.95
N ILE A 28 -1.73 -19.55 -20.41
CA ILE A 28 -2.18 -20.66 -19.55
C ILE A 28 -0.99 -21.24 -18.77
N LYS A 29 0.13 -21.52 -19.45
CA LYS A 29 1.33 -22.09 -18.83
C LYS A 29 1.94 -21.22 -17.74
N LEU A 30 1.87 -19.89 -17.90
CA LEU A 30 2.43 -18.89 -17.00
C LEU A 30 1.43 -18.35 -15.97
N HIS A 31 0.16 -18.76 -16.05
CA HIS A 31 -0.88 -18.37 -15.09
C HIS A 31 -0.46 -18.74 -13.66
N GLY A 32 -0.62 -17.81 -12.72
CA GLY A 32 -0.22 -17.97 -11.32
C GLY A 32 1.30 -17.95 -11.04
N LYS A 33 2.15 -18.06 -12.06
CA LYS A 33 3.63 -18.07 -11.91
C LYS A 33 4.27 -16.72 -12.21
N LYS A 34 3.68 -15.95 -13.12
CA LYS A 34 4.19 -14.64 -13.54
C LYS A 34 3.06 -13.61 -13.56
N THR A 35 3.44 -12.36 -13.29
CA THR A 35 2.54 -11.23 -13.42
C THR A 35 2.23 -10.96 -14.89
N ALA A 36 1.08 -10.34 -15.18
CA ALA A 36 0.72 -9.92 -16.54
C ALA A 36 1.79 -9.03 -17.20
N ALA A 37 2.52 -8.23 -16.40
CA ALA A 37 3.60 -7.38 -16.87
C ALA A 37 4.83 -8.19 -17.33
N GLU A 38 5.16 -9.27 -16.62
CA GLU A 38 6.24 -10.18 -17.03
C GLU A 38 5.82 -11.00 -18.26
N ILE A 39 4.58 -11.48 -18.30
CA ILE A 39 4.08 -12.24 -19.46
C ILE A 39 4.07 -11.37 -20.72
N ALA A 40 3.66 -10.10 -20.61
CA ALA A 40 3.69 -9.15 -21.72
C ALA A 40 5.09 -9.02 -22.37
N LYS A 41 6.16 -9.14 -21.57
CA LYS A 41 7.56 -9.09 -22.05
C LYS A 41 8.03 -10.40 -22.70
N LEU A 42 7.39 -11.52 -22.39
CA LEU A 42 7.73 -12.84 -22.92
C LEU A 42 6.97 -13.18 -24.21
N LEU A 43 5.95 -12.40 -24.57
CA LEU A 43 5.18 -12.63 -25.78
C LEU A 43 6.01 -12.32 -27.04
N PRO A 44 5.87 -13.12 -28.11
CA PRO A 44 6.63 -12.93 -29.35
C PRO A 44 6.30 -11.59 -30.02
N ALA A 45 7.29 -11.04 -30.74
CA ALA A 45 7.17 -9.77 -31.45
C ALA A 45 5.95 -9.79 -32.41
N PRO A 46 5.19 -8.69 -32.56
CA PRO A 46 5.41 -7.35 -32.01
C PRO A 46 5.09 -7.15 -30.50
N GLY A 47 4.78 -8.22 -29.75
CA GLY A 47 4.45 -8.14 -28.33
C GLY A 47 3.02 -7.66 -28.05
N ARG A 48 2.64 -7.60 -26.78
CA ARG A 48 1.32 -7.13 -26.31
C ARG A 48 1.46 -6.19 -25.12
N SER A 49 0.51 -5.27 -24.98
CA SER A 49 0.44 -4.43 -23.78
C SER A 49 -0.01 -5.25 -22.56
N VAL A 50 0.37 -4.80 -21.36
CA VAL A 50 -0.07 -5.42 -20.10
C VAL A 50 -1.60 -5.45 -19.99
N SER A 51 -2.27 -4.40 -20.49
CA SER A 51 -3.73 -4.32 -20.52
C SER A 51 -4.34 -5.39 -21.43
N ALA A 52 -3.78 -5.60 -22.61
CA ALA A 52 -4.24 -6.64 -23.53
C ALA A 52 -4.10 -8.04 -22.92
N VAL A 53 -2.97 -8.33 -22.25
CA VAL A 53 -2.75 -9.58 -21.52
C VAL A 53 -3.81 -9.79 -20.45
N LYS A 54 -4.10 -8.76 -19.63
CA LYS A 54 -5.13 -8.84 -18.59
C LYS A 54 -6.51 -9.12 -19.16
N THR A 55 -6.90 -8.42 -20.22
CA THR A 55 -8.18 -8.63 -20.90
C THR A 55 -8.27 -10.03 -21.48
N ARG A 56 -7.21 -10.54 -22.09
CA ARG A 56 -7.21 -11.90 -22.63
C ARG A 56 -7.26 -12.96 -21.53
N GLN A 57 -6.53 -12.79 -20.43
CA GLN A 57 -6.61 -13.70 -19.29
C GLN A 57 -8.02 -13.74 -18.68
N GLN A 58 -8.77 -12.64 -18.71
CA GLN A 58 -10.17 -12.63 -18.30
C GLN A 58 -11.04 -13.42 -19.28
N ASP A 59 -10.93 -13.17 -20.59
CA ASP A 59 -11.68 -13.90 -21.62
C ASP A 59 -11.39 -15.41 -21.58
N LEU A 60 -10.12 -15.81 -21.43
CA LEU A 60 -9.75 -17.22 -21.28
C LEU A 60 -10.30 -17.83 -19.99
N ARG A 61 -10.38 -17.07 -18.89
CA ARG A 61 -11.01 -17.55 -17.65
C ARG A 61 -12.51 -17.80 -17.81
N GLU A 62 -13.21 -16.94 -18.54
CA GLU A 62 -14.64 -17.08 -18.79
C GLU A 62 -14.93 -18.29 -19.70
N ARG A 63 -14.05 -18.57 -20.67
CA ARG A 63 -14.20 -19.69 -21.61
C ARG A 63 -13.69 -21.03 -21.07
N PHE A 64 -12.59 -21.00 -20.34
CA PHE A 64 -11.84 -22.18 -19.86
C PHE A 64 -11.51 -22.04 -18.36
N PRO A 65 -12.53 -22.02 -17.48
CA PRO A 65 -12.34 -21.83 -16.04
C PRO A 65 -11.46 -22.91 -15.39
N GLU A 66 -11.40 -24.11 -15.98
CA GLU A 66 -10.55 -25.23 -15.57
C GLU A 66 -9.05 -24.99 -15.84
N LEU A 67 -8.71 -24.16 -16.83
CA LEU A 67 -7.34 -23.84 -17.20
C LEU A 67 -6.85 -22.54 -16.54
N ILE A 68 -7.72 -21.52 -16.45
CA ILE A 68 -7.40 -20.23 -15.87
C ILE A 68 -8.47 -19.85 -14.86
N SER A 69 -8.24 -20.18 -13.58
CA SER A 69 -9.13 -19.79 -12.49
C SER A 69 -8.70 -18.48 -11.81
N TYR A 70 -9.55 -17.97 -10.91
CA TYR A 70 -9.15 -16.88 -10.01
C TYR A 70 -8.06 -17.37 -9.05
N ILE A 71 -6.97 -16.61 -8.97
CA ILE A 71 -5.90 -16.90 -8.02
C ILE A 71 -6.35 -16.40 -6.64
N HIS A 72 -6.68 -17.35 -5.76
CA HIS A 72 -6.98 -17.05 -4.37
C HIS A 72 -5.70 -17.15 -3.54
N HIS A 73 -5.33 -16.04 -2.92
CA HIS A 73 -4.25 -16.01 -1.94
C HIS A 73 -4.87 -15.90 -0.54
N PRO A 74 -5.08 -17.02 0.18
CA PRO A 74 -5.66 -16.98 1.51
C PRO A 74 -4.76 -16.22 2.50
N TRP A 75 -5.37 -15.66 3.54
CA TRP A 75 -4.62 -15.15 4.69
C TRP A 75 -4.23 -16.33 5.57
N THR A 76 -2.96 -16.40 5.95
CA THR A 76 -2.44 -17.43 6.84
C THR A 76 -2.25 -16.85 8.23
N GLN A 77 -2.06 -17.71 9.23
CA GLN A 77 -1.83 -17.27 10.59
C GLN A 77 -0.52 -16.48 10.71
N GLU A 78 0.50 -16.80 9.92
CA GLU A 78 1.77 -16.07 9.87
C GLU A 78 1.56 -14.63 9.41
N HIS A 79 0.68 -14.41 8.42
CA HIS A 79 0.33 -13.07 7.97
C HIS A 79 -0.38 -12.27 9.09
N ASP A 80 -1.32 -12.90 9.79
CA ASP A 80 -2.05 -12.25 10.88
C ASP A 80 -1.12 -11.93 12.07
N ASN A 81 -0.20 -12.83 12.40
CA ASN A 81 0.81 -12.63 13.43
C ASN A 81 1.77 -11.49 13.04
N PHE A 82 2.17 -11.44 11.77
CA PHE A 82 3.00 -10.36 11.25
C PHE A 82 2.28 -9.00 11.34
N LEU A 83 0.99 -8.97 11.03
CA LEU A 83 0.16 -7.77 11.15
C LEU A 83 0.08 -7.30 12.61
N ARG A 84 -0.24 -8.20 13.56
CA ARG A 84 -0.29 -7.88 15.00
C ARG A 84 1.03 -7.30 15.51
N LYS A 85 2.15 -7.89 15.09
CA LYS A 85 3.49 -7.48 15.52
C LYS A 85 3.88 -6.09 15.00
N ASN A 86 3.46 -5.72 13.79
CA ASN A 86 3.93 -4.49 13.13
C ASN A 86 2.89 -3.37 13.06
N ARG A 87 1.73 -3.53 13.72
CA ARG A 87 0.58 -2.60 13.62
C ARG A 87 0.91 -1.14 13.99
N HIS A 88 1.82 -0.91 14.92
CA HIS A 88 2.19 0.43 15.38
C HIS A 88 3.38 1.03 14.62
N THR A 89 4.22 0.21 13.99
CA THR A 89 5.50 0.64 13.43
C THR A 89 5.45 0.78 11.91
N MET A 90 4.67 -0.06 11.22
CA MET A 90 4.60 -0.07 9.76
C MET A 90 3.26 0.43 9.24
N THR A 91 3.22 1.00 8.04
CA THR A 91 1.96 1.33 7.34
C THR A 91 1.32 0.07 6.77
N ALA A 92 0.02 0.13 6.46
CA ALA A 92 -0.66 -0.96 5.77
C ALA A 92 0.00 -1.28 4.42
N GLU A 93 0.52 -0.27 3.71
CA GLU A 93 1.28 -0.44 2.48
C GLU A 93 2.62 -1.16 2.73
N GLU A 94 3.39 -0.72 3.72
CA GLU A 94 4.68 -1.35 4.08
C GLU A 94 4.48 -2.80 4.52
N ILE A 95 3.44 -3.07 5.31
CA ILE A 95 3.05 -4.43 5.71
C ILE A 95 2.74 -5.24 4.45
N GLY A 96 1.88 -4.74 3.57
CA GLY A 96 1.50 -5.43 2.34
C GLY A 96 2.68 -5.73 1.42
N ASN A 97 3.66 -4.83 1.36
CA ASN A 97 4.91 -5.00 0.61
C ASN A 97 5.82 -6.10 1.17
N ARG A 98 5.78 -6.36 2.48
CA ARG A 98 6.61 -7.40 3.13
C ARG A 98 5.96 -8.78 3.20
N LEU A 99 4.65 -8.88 2.96
CA LEU A 99 3.94 -10.16 2.93
C LEU A 99 4.22 -10.91 1.61
N THR A 100 4.25 -12.24 1.69
CA THR A 100 4.39 -13.12 0.51
C THR A 100 3.17 -14.04 0.44
N PRO A 101 2.31 -13.93 -0.58
CA PRO A 101 2.38 -12.99 -1.70
C PRO A 101 2.09 -11.54 -1.28
N ARG A 102 2.65 -10.59 -2.04
CA ARG A 102 2.46 -9.14 -1.82
C ARG A 102 0.98 -8.78 -1.76
N ARG A 103 0.61 -7.95 -0.79
CA ARG A 103 -0.75 -7.44 -0.60
C ARG A 103 -0.82 -5.95 -0.84
N THR A 104 -1.99 -5.49 -1.28
CA THR A 104 -2.29 -4.06 -1.38
C THR A 104 -2.61 -3.50 0.01
N GLU A 105 -2.36 -2.20 0.20
CA GLU A 105 -2.72 -1.47 1.41
C GLU A 105 -4.20 -1.73 1.81
N VAL A 106 -5.11 -1.61 0.85
CA VAL A 106 -6.55 -1.85 1.06
C VAL A 106 -6.81 -3.27 1.58
N SER A 107 -6.15 -4.28 1.02
CA SER A 107 -6.32 -5.67 1.47
C SER A 107 -5.86 -5.87 2.92
N VAL A 108 -4.73 -5.26 3.29
CA VAL A 108 -4.20 -5.29 4.66
C VAL A 108 -5.14 -4.58 5.63
N SER A 109 -5.62 -3.38 5.28
CA SER A 109 -6.55 -2.61 6.11
C SER A 109 -7.87 -3.35 6.33
N CYS A 110 -8.44 -3.96 5.28
CA CYS A 110 -9.64 -4.79 5.41
C CYS A 110 -9.38 -6.02 6.30
N ARG A 111 -8.21 -6.67 6.20
CA ARG A 111 -7.86 -7.80 7.05
C ARG A 111 -7.71 -7.38 8.51
N ALA A 112 -7.00 -6.27 8.77
CA ALA A 112 -6.82 -5.72 10.12
C ALA A 112 -8.16 -5.43 10.79
N ALA A 113 -9.08 -4.76 10.08
CA ALA A 113 -10.41 -4.46 10.58
C ALA A 113 -11.19 -5.73 10.94
N ARG A 114 -11.13 -6.78 10.10
CA ARG A 114 -11.77 -8.08 10.40
C ARG A 114 -11.18 -8.79 11.62
N LEU A 115 -9.91 -8.55 11.94
CA LEU A 115 -9.23 -9.09 13.11
C LEU A 115 -9.38 -8.21 14.36
N GLY A 116 -10.05 -7.05 14.24
CA GLY A 116 -10.14 -6.06 15.32
C GLY A 116 -8.80 -5.38 15.64
N ILE A 117 -7.86 -5.37 14.70
CA ILE A 117 -6.52 -4.79 14.90
C ILE A 117 -6.53 -3.34 14.43
N SER A 118 -6.22 -2.42 15.35
CA SER A 118 -6.02 -1.01 15.02
C SER A 118 -4.67 -0.82 14.33
N LEU A 119 -4.69 -0.18 13.16
CA LEU A 119 -3.49 0.33 12.48
C LEU A 119 -3.28 1.82 12.77
N TYR A 120 -3.90 2.33 13.84
CA TYR A 120 -3.72 3.71 14.27
C TYR A 120 -2.29 3.93 14.76
N LYS A 121 -1.70 5.04 14.32
CA LYS A 121 -0.34 5.45 14.65
C LYS A 121 -0.32 6.93 14.96
N CYS A 122 0.58 7.31 15.86
CA CYS A 122 0.91 8.68 16.22
C CYS A 122 2.41 8.76 16.54
N GLY A 123 2.91 9.94 16.90
CA GLY A 123 4.31 10.10 17.23
C GLY A 123 5.26 9.86 16.06
N ASP A 124 6.45 9.36 16.38
CA ASP A 124 7.53 9.07 15.42
C ASP A 124 7.21 7.97 14.41
N ASN A 125 6.16 7.18 14.65
CA ASN A 125 5.68 6.17 13.71
C ASN A 125 4.95 6.75 12.49
N LEU A 126 4.69 8.07 12.45
CA LEU A 126 4.25 8.74 11.23
C LEU A 126 5.46 9.15 10.37
N PRO A 127 5.47 8.81 9.07
CA PRO A 127 6.52 9.23 8.16
C PRO A 127 6.69 10.76 8.04
N ARG A 128 5.62 11.53 8.32
CA ARG A 128 5.59 13.00 8.18
C ARG A 128 5.87 13.74 9.51
N THR A 129 6.40 13.05 10.52
CA THR A 129 6.66 13.65 11.83
C THR A 129 7.79 14.68 11.77
N ARG A 130 7.45 15.94 12.07
CA ARG A 130 8.38 17.06 12.11
C ARG A 130 9.16 17.17 13.43
N HIS A 131 8.49 16.96 14.55
CA HIS A 131 9.06 17.07 15.90
C HIS A 131 9.08 15.68 16.53
N LYS A 132 10.27 15.22 16.93
CA LYS A 132 10.50 13.87 17.44
C LYS A 132 9.86 13.67 18.80
N ASP A 133 9.47 12.44 19.10
CA ASP A 133 8.80 12.12 20.36
C ASP A 133 9.71 12.45 21.56
N LYS A 134 11.02 12.23 21.41
CA LYS A 134 12.02 12.61 22.42
C LYS A 134 11.95 14.10 22.79
N ASP A 135 11.89 14.99 21.79
CA ASP A 135 11.84 16.43 22.04
C ASP A 135 10.50 16.84 22.66
N VAL A 136 9.40 16.22 22.22
CA VAL A 136 8.06 16.45 22.77
C VAL A 136 7.98 16.02 24.23
N ILE A 137 8.53 14.85 24.57
CA ILE A 137 8.62 14.34 25.94
C ILE A 137 9.44 15.31 26.78
N PHE A 138 10.60 15.74 26.29
CA PHE A 138 11.46 16.65 27.05
C PHE A 138 10.81 18.03 27.25
N ILE A 139 10.08 18.57 26.26
CA ILE A 139 9.28 19.79 26.41
C ILE A 139 8.22 19.63 27.50
N ARG A 140 7.54 18.48 27.56
CA ARG A 140 6.55 18.17 28.61
C ARG A 140 7.19 18.07 29.98
N GLU A 141 8.26 17.30 30.11
CA GLU A 141 8.99 17.16 31.38
C GLU A 141 9.47 18.52 31.89
N LEU A 142 10.07 19.36 31.05
CA LEU A 142 10.49 20.71 31.45
C LEU A 142 9.30 21.54 31.92
N ARG A 143 8.17 21.47 31.23
CA ARG A 143 6.98 22.22 31.59
C ARG A 143 6.34 21.75 32.90
N ASP A 144 6.37 20.45 33.16
CA ASP A 144 5.72 19.83 34.32
C ASP A 144 6.60 19.86 35.58
N SER A 145 7.93 19.85 35.42
CA SER A 145 8.89 19.79 36.53
C SER A 145 9.56 21.12 36.89
N SER A 146 9.38 22.17 36.07
CA SER A 146 10.00 23.48 36.30
C SER A 146 9.02 24.62 36.05
N ASP A 147 9.30 25.79 36.65
CA ASP A 147 8.49 27.01 36.47
C ASP A 147 8.74 27.73 35.13
N LEU A 148 9.34 27.04 34.15
CA LEU A 148 9.65 27.63 32.85
C LEU A 148 8.37 27.95 32.05
N THR A 149 8.35 29.14 31.47
CA THR A 149 7.30 29.55 30.55
C THR A 149 7.45 28.87 29.18
N PHE A 150 6.36 28.70 28.44
CA PHE A 150 6.41 28.19 27.06
C PHE A 150 7.29 29.03 26.13
N LYS A 151 7.50 30.32 26.43
CA LYS A 151 8.40 31.18 25.67
C LYS A 151 9.87 30.79 25.88
N GLU A 152 10.26 30.54 27.13
CA GLU A 152 11.61 30.10 27.48
C GLU A 152 11.88 28.69 26.97
N ILE A 153 10.92 27.77 27.14
CA ILE A 153 11.02 26.42 26.61
C ILE A 153 11.14 26.48 25.08
N GLY A 154 10.25 27.18 24.38
CA GLY A 154 10.34 27.34 22.93
C GLY A 154 11.70 27.89 22.49
N GLY A 155 12.20 28.92 23.16
CA GLY A 155 13.52 29.50 22.90
C GLY A 155 14.67 28.48 22.99
N LYS A 156 14.64 27.57 23.98
CA LYS A 156 15.67 26.52 24.14
C LYS A 156 15.71 25.52 22.99
N PHE A 157 14.58 25.31 22.29
CA PHE A 157 14.48 24.38 21.15
C PHE A 157 14.43 25.09 19.79
N GLY A 158 14.62 26.41 19.74
CA GLY A 158 14.47 27.20 18.52
C GLY A 158 13.04 27.22 17.96
N LEU A 159 12.05 27.10 18.83
CA LEU A 159 10.62 27.08 18.51
C LEU A 159 9.92 28.36 18.99
N SER A 160 8.82 28.73 18.34
CA SER A 160 7.95 29.78 18.87
C SER A 160 7.23 29.31 20.14
N LYS A 161 6.82 30.27 20.99
CA LYS A 161 5.97 30.01 22.15
C LYS A 161 4.75 29.17 21.78
N ASP A 162 4.06 29.54 20.70
CA ASP A 162 2.82 28.88 20.29
C ASP A 162 3.06 27.45 19.79
N MET A 163 4.20 27.21 19.13
CA MET A 163 4.60 25.84 18.75
C MET A 163 4.90 24.99 19.98
N ALA A 164 5.59 25.53 20.99
CA ALA A 164 5.84 24.82 22.24
C ALA A 164 4.54 24.47 22.98
N VAL A 165 3.57 25.40 23.03
CA VAL A 165 2.21 25.16 23.56
C VAL A 165 1.51 24.04 22.79
N TRP A 166 1.56 24.09 21.45
CA TRP A 166 0.93 23.09 20.60
C TRP A 166 1.54 21.70 20.81
N LEU A 167 2.88 21.60 20.84
CA LEU A 167 3.59 20.36 21.08
C LEU A 167 3.24 19.75 22.44
N TYR A 168 3.17 20.57 23.48
CA TYR A 168 2.82 20.14 24.82
C TYR A 168 1.42 19.51 24.87
N HIS A 169 0.40 20.25 24.43
CA HIS A 169 -1.01 19.83 24.59
C HIS A 169 -1.50 18.84 23.54
N HIS A 170 -1.06 18.96 22.28
CA HIS A 170 -1.74 18.30 21.15
C HIS A 170 -0.89 17.23 20.47
N ARG A 171 0.45 17.29 20.59
CA ARG A 171 1.30 16.34 19.88
C ARG A 171 1.32 14.99 20.60
N LEU A 172 0.55 14.02 20.11
CA LEU A 172 0.59 12.63 20.58
C LEU A 172 1.91 11.94 20.21
N THR A 173 2.57 11.30 21.19
CA THR A 173 3.75 10.44 21.03
C THR A 173 3.34 9.03 20.63
N ALA A 174 4.29 8.19 20.19
CA ALA A 174 4.01 6.83 19.72
C ALA A 174 3.24 5.98 20.75
N ASP A 175 3.52 6.15 22.05
CA ASP A 175 2.90 5.39 23.14
C ASP A 175 1.39 5.62 23.27
N TYR A 176 0.89 6.78 22.81
CA TYR A 176 -0.55 7.06 22.81
C TYR A 176 -1.34 6.08 21.92
N ALA A 177 -0.71 5.50 20.88
CA ALA A 177 -1.37 4.50 20.06
C ALA A 177 -1.69 3.24 20.87
N ILE A 178 -0.82 2.88 21.82
CA ILE A 178 -1.01 1.75 22.75
C ILE A 178 -2.02 2.14 23.83
N ALA A 179 -1.89 3.33 24.42
CA ALA A 179 -2.81 3.80 25.45
C ALA A 179 -4.27 3.81 24.96
N ARG A 180 -4.51 4.20 23.70
CA ARG A 180 -5.84 4.18 23.07
C ARG A 180 -6.44 2.78 22.96
N GLU A 181 -5.62 1.73 22.86
CA GLU A 181 -6.10 0.33 22.85
C GLU A 181 -6.46 -0.16 24.25
N LEU A 182 -5.71 0.31 25.27
CA LEU A 182 -5.86 -0.14 26.66
C LEU A 182 -6.94 0.61 27.45
N LEU A 183 -7.27 1.84 27.02
CA LEU A 183 -8.24 2.72 27.68
C LEU A 183 -9.37 3.07 26.68
N PRO A 184 -10.34 2.16 26.48
CA PRO A 184 -11.48 2.37 25.58
C PRO A 184 -12.46 3.45 26.07
#